data_AF-A0A7Y2ZCM1-F1
#
_entry.id   AF-A0A7Y2ZCM1-F1
#
_cell.length_a   1.000
_cell.length_b   1.000
_cell.length_c   1.000
_cell.angle_alpha   90.00
_cell.angle_beta   90.00
_cell.angle_gamma   90.00
#
_symmetry.space_group_name_H-M   'P 1'
#
loop_
_entity.id
_entity.type
_entity.pdbx_description
1 polymer ?
#
loop_
_entity_poly.entity_id
_entity_poly.type
_entity_poly.pdbx_seq_one_letter_code
_entity_poly.pdbx_strand_id
1 'polypeptide(L)'
;MNKPTFEAIHRSDYQLPDYLVESIDLLFRLGEQHTRVIARSRMHRNTDVTNNKKDLVLYGEKLELVRVSVDGEEIDSGRMVLTDTQLQIIDVPDTFELEVITDINPEANTSLSGLYLSSSIFCTQCEAEGFRRITYYPDRPDVLARFTTRIEADRKKYPVLLSNGNLEEEGQLDDGFHFAQWRDPFPKPSYLFALVGGDLVAEQDVFTTRSGRQVDLFIYTEPRNRGTCGHAMKSLKKSMKWDEEVFGLEYDLDRSMIVAVDDFNMGAMENKGLNIFNSKYVLASPETATDQDYLNIEGVIAHEYFHNWTGNR
;
A
#
# COMPACT_ATOMS: atom_id res chain seq x y z
N MET A 1 -21.74 -28.40 2.14
CA MET A 1 -20.91 -27.23 1.78
C MET A 1 -21.85 -26.20 1.18
N ASN A 2 -22.20 -25.15 1.93
CA ASN A 2 -22.92 -24.03 1.35
C ASN A 2 -21.96 -23.35 0.37
N LYS A 3 -22.34 -23.27 -0.91
CA LYS A 3 -21.61 -22.42 -1.85
C LYS A 3 -21.67 -21.00 -1.29
N PRO A 4 -20.56 -20.25 -1.25
CA PRO A 4 -20.63 -18.83 -0.96
C PRO A 4 -21.58 -18.20 -1.99
N THR A 5 -22.68 -17.63 -1.49
CA THR A 5 -23.59 -16.82 -2.30
C THR A 5 -22.91 -15.46 -2.48
N PHE A 6 -22.31 -15.27 -3.64
CA PHE A 6 -21.88 -13.95 -4.06
C PHE A 6 -23.12 -13.14 -4.41
N GLU A 7 -23.40 -12.08 -3.65
CA GLU A 7 -24.42 -11.10 -4.02
C GLU A 7 -23.82 -10.12 -5.03
N ALA A 8 -24.57 -9.86 -6.11
CA ALA A 8 -24.14 -8.90 -7.10
C ALA A 8 -24.22 -7.48 -6.53
N ILE A 9 -23.12 -6.73 -6.63
CA ILE A 9 -23.10 -5.30 -6.33
C ILE A 9 -23.42 -4.55 -7.62
N HIS A 10 -24.46 -3.70 -7.60
CA HIS A 10 -24.86 -2.93 -8.78
C HIS A 10 -24.33 -1.49 -8.71
N ARG A 11 -23.82 -0.99 -9.83
CA ARG A 11 -23.38 0.40 -9.98
C ARG A 11 -24.48 1.42 -9.62
N SER A 12 -25.74 1.09 -9.85
CA SER A 12 -26.89 1.94 -9.50
C SER A 12 -27.09 2.14 -8.00
N ASP A 13 -26.50 1.26 -7.19
CA ASP A 13 -26.71 1.22 -5.74
C ASP A 13 -25.63 2.02 -5.00
N TYR A 14 -24.75 2.70 -5.75
CA TYR A 14 -23.73 3.57 -5.19
C TYR A 14 -24.37 4.59 -4.22
N GLN A 15 -23.82 4.63 -3.02
CA GLN A 15 -24.11 5.65 -2.01
C GLN A 15 -22.79 6.23 -1.51
N LEU A 16 -22.81 7.52 -1.21
CA LEU A 16 -21.71 8.20 -0.52
C LEU A 16 -21.40 7.47 0.81
N PRO A 17 -20.13 7.39 1.22
CA PRO A 17 -19.78 6.82 2.51
C PRO A 17 -20.34 7.68 3.65
N ASP A 18 -20.87 7.04 4.70
CA ASP A 18 -21.44 7.75 5.86
C ASP A 18 -20.35 8.49 6.67
N TYR A 19 -19.12 7.96 6.65
CA TYR A 19 -17.94 8.52 7.31
C TYR A 19 -16.76 8.58 6.34
N LEU A 20 -15.94 9.62 6.49
CA LEU A 20 -14.69 9.83 5.76
C LEU A 20 -13.50 9.69 6.71
N VAL A 21 -12.34 9.37 6.16
CA VAL A 21 -11.07 9.29 6.89
C VAL A 21 -10.21 10.45 6.42
N GLU A 22 -9.83 11.34 7.33
CA GLU A 22 -8.95 12.46 7.01
C GLU A 22 -7.48 12.02 6.91
N SER A 23 -7.04 11.21 7.88
CA SER A 23 -5.69 10.66 7.94
C SER A 23 -5.68 9.33 8.68
N ILE A 24 -4.70 8.51 8.37
CA ILE A 24 -4.42 7.26 9.06
C ILE A 24 -2.93 7.16 9.39
N ASP A 25 -2.63 6.89 10.65
CA ASP A 25 -1.30 6.57 11.15
C ASP A 25 -1.23 5.05 11.41
N LEU A 26 -0.36 4.37 10.67
CA LEU A 26 -0.16 2.92 10.72
C LEU A 26 1.16 2.58 11.41
N LEU A 27 1.12 1.59 12.28
CA LEU A 27 2.31 0.90 12.80
C LEU A 27 2.22 -0.58 12.45
N PHE A 28 3.22 -1.07 11.73
CA PHE A 28 3.43 -2.48 11.46
C PHE A 28 4.61 -2.98 12.27
N ARG A 29 4.39 -3.98 13.13
CA ARG A 29 5.48 -4.79 13.68
C ARG A 29 5.51 -6.10 12.92
N LEU A 30 6.44 -6.20 11.98
CA LEU A 30 6.51 -7.32 11.05
C LEU A 30 6.99 -8.60 11.73
N GLY A 31 6.24 -9.66 11.50
CA GLY A 31 6.57 -11.03 11.84
C GLY A 31 5.87 -11.97 10.86
N GLU A 32 6.60 -12.98 10.38
CA GLU A 32 6.14 -13.86 9.29
C GLU A 32 4.82 -14.56 9.62
N GLN A 33 4.69 -15.04 10.86
CA GLN A 33 3.48 -15.71 11.38
C GLN A 33 2.54 -14.80 12.17
N HIS A 34 3.08 -13.69 12.67
CA HIS A 34 2.38 -12.77 13.57
C HIS A 34 2.89 -11.36 13.29
N THR A 35 2.19 -10.65 12.41
CA THR A 35 2.38 -9.23 12.19
C THR A 35 1.29 -8.49 12.94
N ARG A 36 1.69 -7.58 13.83
CA ARG A 36 0.76 -6.68 14.52
C ARG A 36 0.61 -5.38 13.74
N VAL A 37 -0.63 -4.99 13.51
CA VAL A 37 -0.99 -3.74 12.87
C VAL A 37 -1.77 -2.88 13.86
N ILE A 38 -1.32 -1.64 14.07
CA ILE A 38 -2.06 -0.61 14.81
C ILE A 38 -2.43 0.47 13.80
N ALA A 39 -3.72 0.69 13.59
CA ALA A 39 -4.26 1.68 12.69
C ALA A 39 -5.01 2.76 13.49
N ARG A 40 -4.52 4.00 13.44
CA ARG A 40 -5.18 5.16 14.06
C ARG A 40 -5.72 6.09 12.98
N SER A 41 -7.04 6.16 12.85
CA SER A 41 -7.73 6.94 11.82
C SER A 41 -8.41 8.15 12.45
N ARG A 42 -8.17 9.35 11.91
CA ARG A 42 -8.99 10.53 12.20
C ARG A 42 -10.20 10.51 11.27
N MET A 43 -11.39 10.35 11.83
CA MET A 43 -12.61 10.17 11.06
C MET A 43 -13.62 11.27 11.35
N HIS A 44 -14.43 11.58 10.34
CA HIS A 44 -15.56 12.50 10.49
C HIS A 44 -16.73 12.05 9.64
N ARG A 45 -17.93 12.42 10.07
CA ARG A 45 -19.17 12.18 9.35
C ARG A 45 -19.15 12.89 8.01
N ASN A 46 -19.58 12.21 6.96
CA ASN A 46 -19.72 12.84 5.65
C ASN A 46 -20.90 13.82 5.67
N THR A 47 -20.65 15.11 5.45
CA THR A 47 -21.71 16.13 5.45
C THR A 47 -22.61 16.08 4.22
N ASP A 48 -22.19 15.35 3.18
CA ASP A 48 -22.96 15.21 1.94
C ASP A 48 -24.01 14.10 2.00
N VAL A 49 -24.01 13.26 3.05
CA VAL A 49 -25.08 12.27 3.27
C VAL A 49 -26.27 12.87 4.01
N THR A 50 -27.48 12.51 3.56
CA THR A 50 -28.75 13.02 4.14
C THR A 50 -29.34 12.12 5.22
N ASN A 51 -28.83 10.90 5.37
CA ASN A 51 -29.23 10.02 6.47
C ASN A 51 -28.63 10.53 7.80
N ASN A 52 -29.09 9.99 8.92
CA ASN A 52 -28.53 10.25 10.26
C ASN A 52 -27.97 8.97 10.89
N LYS A 53 -27.47 8.03 10.06
CA LYS A 53 -26.83 6.82 10.57
C LYS A 53 -25.59 7.23 11.35
N LYS A 54 -25.46 6.62 12.53
CA LYS A 54 -24.31 6.81 13.42
C LYS A 54 -23.45 5.56 13.55
N ASP A 55 -23.83 4.48 12.92
CA ASP A 55 -23.06 3.25 12.94
C ASP A 55 -21.93 3.36 11.91
N LEU A 56 -20.71 3.08 12.33
CA LEU A 56 -19.55 2.98 11.45
C LEU A 56 -19.44 1.55 10.94
N VAL A 57 -19.34 1.37 9.62
CA VAL A 57 -19.09 0.06 9.00
C VAL A 57 -17.70 0.06 8.39
N LEU A 58 -16.88 -0.92 8.80
CA LEU A 58 -15.52 -1.15 8.33
C LEU A 58 -15.44 -2.54 7.71
N TYR A 59 -14.66 -2.68 6.65
CA TYR A 59 -14.40 -3.97 6.01
C TYR A 59 -13.14 -4.59 6.60
N GLY A 60 -13.18 -5.89 6.87
CA GLY A 60 -12.05 -6.64 7.36
C GLY A 60 -12.23 -8.13 7.12
N GLU A 61 -11.22 -8.79 6.55
CA GLU A 61 -11.25 -10.22 6.20
C GLU A 61 -10.00 -10.94 6.69
N LYS A 62 -10.18 -12.13 7.28
CA LYS A 62 -9.06 -12.98 7.75
C LYS A 62 -8.11 -12.26 8.71
N LEU A 63 -8.67 -11.43 9.58
CA LEU A 63 -7.98 -10.69 10.62
C LEU A 63 -8.28 -11.28 11.99
N GLU A 64 -7.31 -11.24 12.90
CA GLU A 64 -7.59 -11.37 14.33
C GLU A 64 -7.76 -9.97 14.92
N LEU A 65 -8.97 -9.62 15.35
CA LEU A 65 -9.24 -8.34 16.02
C LEU A 65 -8.73 -8.41 17.47
N VAL A 66 -7.73 -7.60 17.80
CA VAL A 66 -7.15 -7.52 19.15
C VAL A 66 -7.87 -6.48 19.99
N ARG A 67 -8.09 -5.28 19.45
CA ARG A 67 -8.68 -4.16 20.18
C ARG A 67 -9.28 -3.12 19.24
N VAL A 68 -10.35 -2.45 19.69
CA VAL A 68 -10.93 -1.27 19.04
C VAL A 68 -11.18 -0.21 20.11
N SER A 69 -10.78 1.03 19.84
CA SER A 69 -11.11 2.17 20.69
C SER A 69 -11.51 3.40 19.88
N VAL A 70 -12.38 4.21 20.46
CA VAL A 70 -12.81 5.50 19.92
C VAL A 70 -12.47 6.57 20.95
N ASP A 71 -11.71 7.59 20.54
CA ASP A 71 -11.19 8.67 21.40
C ASP A 71 -10.44 8.15 22.64
N GLY A 72 -9.72 7.03 22.48
CA GLY A 72 -8.96 6.37 23.53
C GLY A 72 -9.79 5.48 24.47
N GLU A 73 -11.12 5.49 24.34
CA GLU A 73 -12.02 4.61 25.10
C GLU A 73 -12.28 3.31 24.32
N GLU A 74 -12.01 2.18 24.96
CA GLU A 74 -12.24 0.86 24.35
C GLU A 74 -13.73 0.61 24.14
N ILE A 75 -14.08 0.11 22.94
CA ILE A 75 -15.47 -0.15 22.60
C ILE A 75 -15.94 -1.43 23.28
N ASP A 76 -17.03 -1.32 24.03
CA ASP A 76 -17.71 -2.48 24.62
C ASP A 76 -18.24 -3.44 23.55
N SER A 77 -18.20 -4.74 23.83
CA SER A 77 -18.70 -5.77 22.92
C SER A 77 -20.17 -5.62 22.53
N GLY A 78 -21.01 -5.01 23.38
CA GLY A 78 -22.41 -4.70 23.06
C GLY A 78 -22.60 -3.58 22.04
N ARG A 79 -21.55 -2.80 21.75
CA ARG A 79 -21.51 -1.77 20.70
C ARG A 79 -20.82 -2.25 19.42
N MET A 80 -20.37 -3.50 19.36
CA MET A 80 -19.71 -4.07 18.19
C MET A 80 -20.53 -5.19 17.57
N VAL A 81 -20.64 -5.17 16.25
CA VAL A 81 -21.12 -6.31 15.48
C VAL A 81 -20.00 -6.74 14.54
N LEU A 82 -19.44 -7.91 14.82
CA LEU A 82 -18.36 -8.51 14.05
C LEU A 82 -18.89 -9.64 13.19
N THR A 83 -18.54 -9.63 11.91
CA THR A 83 -18.80 -10.71 10.96
C THR A 83 -17.48 -11.17 10.31
N ASP A 84 -17.54 -12.18 9.46
CA ASP A 84 -16.36 -12.67 8.73
C ASP A 84 -15.73 -11.62 7.79
N THR A 85 -16.48 -10.57 7.42
CA THR A 85 -16.08 -9.56 6.42
C THR A 85 -16.19 -8.12 6.90
N GLN A 86 -16.78 -7.87 8.08
CA GLN A 86 -17.07 -6.52 8.55
C GLN A 86 -16.95 -6.38 10.07
N LEU A 87 -16.53 -5.19 10.50
CA LEU A 87 -16.68 -4.68 11.85
C LEU A 87 -17.62 -3.48 11.80
N GLN A 88 -18.74 -3.55 12.52
CA GLN A 88 -19.63 -2.42 12.73
C GLN A 88 -19.51 -1.92 14.17
N ILE A 89 -19.37 -0.60 14.34
CA ILE A 89 -19.33 0.08 15.63
C ILE A 89 -20.58 0.96 15.74
N ILE A 90 -21.39 0.71 16.76
CA ILE A 90 -22.69 1.35 16.96
C ILE A 90 -22.53 2.73 17.61
N ASP A 91 -23.24 3.72 17.09
CA ASP A 91 -23.37 5.08 17.66
C ASP A 91 -22.02 5.80 17.89
N VAL A 92 -21.19 5.92 16.85
CA VAL A 92 -19.94 6.70 16.95
C VAL A 92 -20.21 8.21 16.89
N PRO A 93 -19.31 9.07 17.43
CA PRO A 93 -19.41 10.52 17.31
C PRO A 93 -19.32 11.01 15.85
N ASP A 94 -19.70 12.26 15.60
CA ASP A 94 -19.57 12.87 14.27
C ASP A 94 -18.11 13.14 13.87
N THR A 95 -17.19 13.22 14.84
CA THR A 95 -15.74 13.37 14.63
C THR A 95 -15.02 12.68 15.78
N PHE A 96 -14.07 11.82 15.47
CA PHE A 96 -13.42 10.97 16.45
C PHE A 96 -12.08 10.43 15.92
N GLU A 97 -11.25 9.95 16.83
CA GLU A 97 -10.09 9.11 16.53
C GLU A 97 -10.46 7.63 16.75
N LEU A 98 -10.29 6.81 15.73
CA LEU A 98 -10.48 5.37 15.78
C LEU A 98 -9.12 4.68 15.86
N GLU A 99 -8.87 3.88 16.89
CA GLU A 99 -7.74 2.95 16.92
C GLU A 99 -8.24 1.51 16.75
N VAL A 100 -7.70 0.81 15.76
CA VAL A 100 -7.91 -0.63 15.55
C VAL A 100 -6.57 -1.34 15.65
N ILE A 101 -6.51 -2.38 16.48
CA ILE A 101 -5.35 -3.27 16.59
C ILE A 101 -5.75 -4.63 16.04
N THR A 102 -5.02 -5.10 15.03
CA THR A 102 -5.22 -6.39 14.38
C THR A 102 -3.93 -7.18 14.32
N ASP A 103 -4.03 -8.50 14.43
CA ASP A 103 -2.94 -9.42 14.14
C ASP A 103 -3.25 -10.19 12.84
N ILE A 104 -2.24 -10.36 12.00
CA ILE A 104 -2.31 -11.08 10.71
C ILE A 104 -1.13 -12.05 10.55
N ASN A 105 -1.30 -13.05 9.68
CA ASN A 105 -0.29 -14.06 9.36
C ASN A 105 0.10 -14.01 7.87
N PRO A 106 1.13 -13.22 7.50
CA PRO A 106 1.60 -13.11 6.12
C PRO A 106 2.10 -14.41 5.50
N GLU A 107 2.75 -15.29 6.28
CA GLU A 107 3.26 -16.60 5.81
C GLU A 107 2.11 -17.51 5.35
N ALA A 108 0.98 -17.47 6.05
CA ALA A 108 -0.21 -18.26 5.70
C ALA A 108 -1.02 -17.65 4.53
N ASN A 109 -0.69 -16.43 4.07
CA ASN A 109 -1.48 -15.73 3.05
C ASN A 109 -1.11 -16.15 1.62
N THR A 110 -1.61 -17.31 1.20
CA THR A 110 -1.43 -17.82 -0.18
C THR A 110 -2.30 -17.14 -1.22
N SER A 111 -3.12 -16.16 -0.84
CA SER A 111 -3.98 -15.42 -1.78
C SER A 111 -3.27 -14.25 -2.48
N LEU A 112 -2.09 -13.86 -1.99
CA LEU A 112 -1.29 -12.72 -2.47
C LEU A 112 -2.13 -11.43 -2.56
N SER A 113 -2.93 -11.18 -1.51
CA SER A 113 -3.81 -10.02 -1.37
C SER A 113 -3.83 -9.58 0.11
N GLY A 114 -3.69 -8.27 0.36
CA GLY A 114 -3.27 -7.75 1.66
C GLY A 114 -1.76 -7.85 1.83
N LEU A 115 -1.28 -8.06 3.06
CA LEU A 115 0.13 -8.32 3.35
C LEU A 115 0.42 -9.83 3.26
N TYR A 116 1.47 -10.19 2.53
CA TYR A 116 1.91 -11.58 2.36
C TYR A 116 3.43 -11.66 2.23
N LEU A 117 3.96 -12.88 2.14
CA LEU A 117 5.36 -13.14 1.83
C LEU A 117 5.50 -13.66 0.39
N SER A 118 6.32 -12.99 -0.42
CA SER A 118 6.91 -13.57 -1.64
C SER A 118 8.32 -14.00 -1.30
N SER A 119 8.54 -15.32 -1.24
CA SER A 119 9.75 -15.89 -0.63
C SER A 119 10.00 -15.32 0.78
N SER A 120 11.08 -14.54 0.99
CA SER A 120 11.41 -13.91 2.28
C SER A 120 11.16 -12.40 2.32
N ILE A 121 10.37 -11.88 1.38
CA ILE A 121 10.04 -10.45 1.25
C ILE A 121 8.58 -10.26 1.65
N PHE A 122 8.34 -9.41 2.66
CA PHE A 122 7.01 -8.87 2.89
C PHE A 122 6.65 -7.92 1.76
N CYS A 123 5.50 -8.13 1.13
CA CYS A 123 4.95 -7.21 0.16
C CYS A 123 3.43 -7.19 0.26
N THR A 124 2.83 -6.14 -0.29
CA THR A 124 1.39 -5.92 -0.26
C THR A 124 0.80 -5.91 -1.67
N GLN A 125 -0.44 -6.38 -1.79
CA GLN A 125 -1.30 -6.09 -2.93
C GLN A 125 -2.68 -5.68 -2.41
N CYS A 126 -3.01 -4.40 -2.57
CA CYS A 126 -4.22 -3.81 -2.01
C CYS A 126 -5.33 -3.60 -3.03
N GLU A 127 -5.03 -3.55 -4.34
CA GLU A 127 -6.08 -3.48 -5.35
C GLU A 127 -6.69 -4.86 -5.63
N ALA A 128 -8.03 -4.99 -5.72
CA ALA A 128 -9.03 -3.93 -5.54
C ALA A 128 -9.43 -3.68 -4.08
N GLU A 129 -9.42 -4.74 -3.27
CA GLU A 129 -10.01 -4.80 -1.93
C GLU A 129 -9.11 -5.59 -0.97
N GLY A 130 -7.79 -5.43 -1.10
CA GLY A 130 -6.79 -6.14 -0.32
C GLY A 130 -6.44 -5.45 1.01
N PHE A 131 -6.69 -4.15 1.15
CA PHE A 131 -6.34 -3.43 2.38
C PHE A 131 -7.16 -3.89 3.59
N ARG A 132 -8.42 -4.32 3.38
CA ARG A 132 -9.24 -4.99 4.40
C ARG A 132 -8.66 -6.32 4.92
N ARG A 133 -7.59 -6.85 4.31
CA ARG A 133 -6.82 -8.00 4.82
C ARG A 133 -5.59 -7.61 5.62
N ILE A 134 -5.49 -6.32 5.98
CA ILE A 134 -4.43 -5.76 6.81
C ILE A 134 -5.00 -5.21 8.12
N THR A 135 -6.06 -4.40 8.03
CA THR A 135 -6.78 -3.83 9.17
C THR A 135 -8.24 -3.54 8.80
N TYR A 136 -9.09 -3.25 9.79
CA TYR A 136 -10.47 -2.83 9.52
C TYR A 136 -10.48 -1.38 9.00
N TYR A 137 -11.01 -1.17 7.81
CA TYR A 137 -11.00 0.13 7.12
C TYR A 137 -12.23 0.29 6.22
N PRO A 138 -12.71 1.53 5.92
CA PRO A 138 -13.67 1.74 4.84
C PRO A 138 -12.96 1.56 3.48
N ASP A 139 -12.68 0.30 3.14
CA ASP A 139 -11.87 -0.12 1.98
C ASP A 139 -12.63 0.04 0.66
N ARG A 140 -12.83 1.31 0.27
CA ARG A 140 -13.51 1.78 -0.94
C ARG A 140 -12.79 3.00 -1.51
N PRO A 141 -12.71 3.17 -2.85
CA PRO A 141 -11.79 4.10 -3.49
C PRO A 141 -12.21 5.58 -3.40
N ASP A 142 -13.44 5.89 -3.00
CA ASP A 142 -13.92 7.25 -2.76
C ASP A 142 -13.70 7.73 -1.29
N VAL A 143 -13.01 6.93 -0.47
CA VAL A 143 -12.49 7.36 0.83
C VAL A 143 -10.98 7.59 0.71
N LEU A 144 -10.59 8.87 0.63
CA LEU A 144 -9.21 9.30 0.46
C LEU A 144 -8.63 9.78 1.80
N ALA A 145 -7.50 9.23 2.21
CA ALA A 145 -6.82 9.62 3.45
C ALA A 145 -5.34 9.92 3.22
N ARG A 146 -4.75 10.78 4.06
CA ARG A 146 -3.29 10.91 4.15
C ARG A 146 -2.73 9.79 5.02
N PHE A 147 -1.64 9.15 4.59
CA PHE A 147 -1.07 8.00 5.29
C PHE A 147 0.29 8.34 5.88
N THR A 148 0.46 8.01 7.15
CA THR A 148 1.77 7.85 7.80
C THR A 148 1.96 6.38 8.12
N THR A 149 3.09 5.79 7.73
CA THR A 149 3.36 4.37 7.91
C THR A 149 4.69 4.17 8.61
N ARG A 150 4.63 3.68 9.85
CA ARG A 150 5.79 3.19 10.59
C ARG A 150 5.89 1.67 10.44
N ILE A 151 7.08 1.20 10.09
CA ILE A 151 7.38 -0.23 9.93
C ILE A 151 8.50 -0.58 10.91
N GLU A 152 8.32 -1.61 11.72
CA GLU A 152 9.30 -2.17 12.64
C GLU A 152 9.57 -3.63 12.27
N ALA A 153 10.84 -4.01 12.16
CA ALA A 153 11.22 -5.37 11.78
C ALA A 153 12.60 -5.76 12.33
N ASP A 154 12.91 -7.07 12.29
CA ASP A 154 14.27 -7.57 12.55
C ASP A 154 15.24 -7.01 11.50
N ARG A 155 16.25 -6.26 11.94
CA ARG A 155 17.18 -5.55 11.04
C ARG A 155 18.06 -6.48 10.20
N LYS A 156 18.36 -7.68 10.70
CA LYS A 156 19.22 -8.64 9.97
C LYS A 156 18.44 -9.33 8.87
N LYS A 157 17.17 -9.66 9.11
CA LYS A 157 16.31 -10.31 8.13
C LYS A 157 15.73 -9.32 7.11
N TYR A 158 15.35 -8.12 7.57
CA TYR A 158 14.62 -7.14 6.76
C TYR A 158 15.30 -5.77 6.81
N PRO A 159 16.54 -5.63 6.33
CA PRO A 159 17.29 -4.37 6.41
C PRO A 159 16.67 -3.22 5.61
N VAL A 160 15.76 -3.49 4.69
CA VAL A 160 15.05 -2.49 3.88
C VAL A 160 13.57 -2.51 4.23
N LEU A 161 13.02 -1.35 4.65
CA LEU A 161 11.61 -1.15 5.00
C LEU A 161 11.06 0.06 4.23
N LEU A 162 10.09 -0.17 3.35
CA LEU A 162 9.55 0.81 2.42
C LEU A 162 8.03 0.94 2.56
N SER A 163 7.52 2.15 2.41
CA SER A 163 6.10 2.43 2.17
C SER A 163 5.96 3.64 1.24
N ASN A 164 4.72 4.08 0.98
CA ASN A 164 4.44 5.21 0.10
C ASN A 164 5.05 6.53 0.62
N GLY A 165 5.35 7.43 -0.31
CA GLY A 165 5.76 8.80 0.00
C GLY A 165 7.24 8.93 0.38
N ASN A 166 7.52 9.79 1.36
CA ASN A 166 8.87 10.17 1.76
C ASN A 166 9.26 9.55 3.09
N LEU A 167 10.54 9.15 3.22
CA LEU A 167 11.12 8.70 4.48
C LEU A 167 11.27 9.91 5.42
N GLU A 168 10.53 9.92 6.52
CA GLU A 168 10.59 10.99 7.54
C GLU A 168 11.57 10.67 8.66
N GLU A 169 11.60 9.42 9.12
CA GLU A 169 12.42 8.99 10.25
C GLU A 169 12.85 7.53 10.08
N GLU A 170 14.08 7.21 10.50
CA GLU A 170 14.55 5.84 10.65
C GLU A 170 15.42 5.71 11.90
N GLY A 171 15.45 4.53 12.50
CA GLY A 171 16.21 4.34 13.72
C GLY A 171 16.33 2.90 14.16
N GLN A 172 17.18 2.67 15.15
CA GLN A 172 17.35 1.37 15.79
C GLN A 172 16.36 1.23 16.95
N LEU A 173 15.93 -0.01 17.19
CA LEU A 173 15.14 -0.39 18.35
C LEU A 173 15.90 -1.44 19.16
N ASP A 174 15.39 -1.77 20.33
CA ASP A 174 15.93 -2.84 21.16
C ASP A 174 15.83 -4.20 20.47
N ASP A 175 16.54 -5.20 21.02
CA ASP A 175 16.49 -6.60 20.58
C ASP A 175 16.84 -6.85 19.10
N GLY A 176 17.58 -5.93 18.47
CA GLY A 176 18.04 -6.07 17.09
C GLY A 176 17.01 -5.65 16.02
N PHE A 177 15.93 -4.99 16.45
CA PHE A 177 14.95 -4.41 15.54
C PHE A 177 15.40 -3.02 15.06
N HIS A 178 14.76 -2.56 14.00
CA HIS A 178 14.87 -1.17 13.52
C HIS A 178 13.51 -0.71 12.99
N PHE A 179 13.40 0.57 12.65
CA PHE A 179 12.20 1.10 12.04
C PHE A 179 12.49 2.08 10.91
N ALA A 180 11.49 2.24 10.04
CA ALA A 180 11.38 3.34 9.08
C ALA A 180 9.95 3.91 9.15
N GLN A 181 9.82 5.23 9.18
CA GLN A 181 8.55 5.95 9.13
C GLN A 181 8.46 6.74 7.83
N TRP A 182 7.37 6.52 7.12
CA TRP A 182 7.08 7.08 5.82
C TRP A 182 5.83 7.95 5.90
N ARG A 183 5.81 9.02 5.10
CA ARG A 183 4.62 9.87 4.97
C ARG A 183 4.35 10.21 3.52
N ASP A 184 3.12 9.95 3.11
CA ASP A 184 2.59 10.40 1.84
C ASP A 184 1.71 11.63 2.05
N PRO A 185 2.09 12.80 1.51
CA PRO A 185 1.32 14.03 1.68
C PRO A 185 0.01 14.04 0.89
N PHE A 186 -0.13 13.18 -0.14
CA PHE A 186 -1.31 13.15 -0.99
C PHE A 186 -2.39 12.24 -0.39
N PRO A 187 -3.63 12.73 -0.22
CA PRO A 187 -4.75 11.86 0.10
C PRO A 187 -4.92 10.80 -0.99
N LYS A 188 -5.00 9.53 -0.60
CA LYS A 188 -5.16 8.40 -1.52
C LYS A 188 -6.17 7.38 -0.97
N PRO A 189 -6.80 6.60 -1.86
CA PRO A 189 -7.57 5.43 -1.44
C PRO A 189 -6.65 4.32 -0.92
N SER A 190 -7.21 3.43 -0.10
CA SER A 190 -6.48 2.31 0.53
C SER A 190 -5.87 1.33 -0.46
N TYR A 191 -6.44 1.18 -1.67
CA TYR A 191 -5.89 0.28 -2.68
C TYR A 191 -4.49 0.69 -3.19
N LEU A 192 -4.13 1.97 -3.04
CA LEU A 192 -2.80 2.50 -3.40
C LEU A 192 -1.78 2.38 -2.27
N PHE A 193 -2.16 1.85 -1.10
CA PHE A 193 -1.22 1.57 -0.03
C PHE A 193 -0.22 0.48 -0.44
N ALA A 194 1.05 0.70 -0.12
CA ALA A 194 2.11 -0.30 -0.25
C ALA A 194 3.01 -0.37 0.99
N LEU A 195 3.45 -1.59 1.30
CA LEU A 195 4.50 -1.87 2.26
C LEU A 195 5.41 -2.97 1.69
N VAL A 196 6.72 -2.76 1.79
CA VAL A 196 7.73 -3.77 1.47
C VAL A 196 8.75 -3.87 2.60
N GLY A 197 9.10 -5.10 2.99
CA GLY A 197 10.15 -5.38 3.98
C GLY A 197 10.98 -6.60 3.59
N GLY A 198 12.30 -6.47 3.45
CA GLY A 198 13.14 -7.56 2.93
C GLY A 198 14.64 -7.29 2.94
N ASP A 199 15.43 -8.32 2.67
CA ASP A 199 16.84 -8.20 2.27
C ASP A 199 16.90 -7.84 0.78
N LEU A 200 16.98 -6.54 0.51
CA LEU A 200 16.92 -5.98 -0.84
C LEU A 200 18.15 -5.12 -1.13
N VAL A 201 18.50 -5.05 -2.41
CA VAL A 201 19.55 -4.17 -2.94
C VAL A 201 18.91 -3.20 -3.92
N ALA A 202 19.36 -1.95 -3.93
CA ALA A 202 18.83 -0.93 -4.81
C ALA A 202 19.82 -0.56 -5.92
N GLU A 203 19.34 -0.51 -7.16
CA GLU A 203 19.94 0.31 -8.21
C GLU A 203 19.39 1.74 -8.06
N GLN A 204 20.28 2.73 -8.06
CA GLN A 204 19.94 4.13 -7.76
C GLN A 204 20.33 5.05 -8.91
N ASP A 205 19.48 6.03 -9.19
CA ASP A 205 19.73 7.08 -10.17
C ASP A 205 18.92 8.34 -9.79
N VAL A 206 19.00 9.39 -10.60
CA VAL A 206 18.25 10.63 -10.38
C VAL A 206 17.60 11.08 -11.69
N PHE A 207 16.40 11.66 -11.59
CA PHE A 207 15.76 12.41 -12.67
C PHE A 207 15.58 13.86 -12.24
N THR A 208 15.82 14.81 -13.15
CA THR A 208 15.52 16.23 -12.92
C THR A 208 14.32 16.61 -13.76
N THR A 209 13.24 17.04 -13.12
CA THR A 209 12.03 17.45 -13.83
C THR A 209 12.26 18.75 -14.60
N ARG A 210 11.37 19.07 -15.55
CA ARG A 210 11.46 20.33 -16.32
C ARG A 210 11.41 21.59 -15.44
N SER A 211 10.79 21.54 -14.26
CA SER A 211 10.79 22.66 -13.29
C SER A 211 12.04 22.71 -12.41
N GLY A 212 12.92 21.70 -12.50
CA GLY A 212 14.18 21.61 -11.76
C GLY A 212 14.11 20.80 -10.47
N ARG A 213 13.00 20.12 -10.17
CA ARG A 213 12.94 19.19 -9.03
C ARG A 213 13.86 18.00 -9.29
N GLN A 214 14.69 17.65 -8.32
CA GLN A 214 15.41 16.38 -8.33
C GLN A 214 14.54 15.28 -7.71
N VAL A 215 14.40 14.17 -8.42
CA VAL A 215 13.67 12.98 -7.98
C VAL A 215 14.68 11.85 -7.85
N ASP A 216 14.84 11.31 -6.65
CA ASP A 216 15.66 10.11 -6.44
C ASP A 216 14.90 8.88 -6.97
N LEU A 217 15.58 8.06 -7.77
CA LEU A 217 15.01 6.85 -8.36
C LEU A 217 15.65 5.61 -7.74
N PHE A 218 14.82 4.67 -7.29
CA PHE A 218 15.28 3.41 -6.72
C PHE A 218 14.57 2.23 -7.38
N ILE A 219 15.34 1.23 -7.80
CA ILE A 219 14.80 -0.08 -8.18
C ILE A 219 15.39 -1.13 -7.25
N TYR A 220 14.54 -1.68 -6.38
CA TYR A 220 14.89 -2.68 -5.38
C TYR A 220 14.65 -4.09 -5.92
N THR A 221 15.61 -4.97 -5.68
CA THR A 221 15.54 -6.39 -6.02
C THR A 221 16.20 -7.24 -4.95
N GLU A 222 15.98 -8.55 -5.00
CA GLU A 222 16.81 -9.49 -4.23
C GLU A 222 18.29 -9.40 -4.64
N PRO A 223 19.24 -9.62 -3.71
CA PRO A 223 20.68 -9.55 -3.99
C PRO A 223 21.15 -10.38 -5.19
N ARG A 224 20.50 -11.53 -5.46
CA ARG A 224 20.81 -12.41 -6.60
C ARG A 224 20.56 -11.78 -7.97
N ASN A 225 19.69 -10.77 -8.02
CA ASN A 225 19.27 -10.06 -9.24
C ASN A 225 20.01 -8.72 -9.42
N ARG A 226 21.11 -8.50 -8.68
CA ARG A 226 21.89 -7.27 -8.80
C ARG A 226 22.40 -7.09 -10.24
N GLY A 227 22.20 -5.89 -10.80
CA GLY A 227 22.73 -5.50 -12.11
C GLY A 227 21.84 -5.85 -13.30
N THR A 228 20.62 -6.34 -13.08
CA THR A 228 19.65 -6.64 -14.16
C THR A 228 18.54 -5.60 -14.32
N CYS A 229 18.63 -4.46 -13.61
CA CYS A 229 17.59 -3.40 -13.61
C CYS A 229 17.90 -2.23 -14.54
N GLY A 230 19.05 -2.23 -15.22
CA GLY A 230 19.50 -1.08 -16.01
C GLY A 230 18.58 -0.68 -17.16
N HIS A 231 17.82 -1.63 -17.73
CA HIS A 231 16.79 -1.29 -18.72
C HIS A 231 15.55 -0.67 -18.07
N ALA A 232 15.06 -1.25 -16.96
CA ALA A 232 13.93 -0.68 -16.22
C ALA A 232 14.22 0.76 -15.74
N MET A 233 15.43 1.05 -15.24
CA MET A 233 15.83 2.41 -14.83
C MET A 233 15.84 3.39 -16.01
N LYS A 234 16.28 2.95 -17.19
CA LYS A 234 16.22 3.77 -18.41
C LYS A 234 14.77 4.00 -18.84
N SER A 235 13.93 2.98 -18.81
CA SER A 235 12.52 3.06 -19.14
C SER A 235 11.80 4.03 -18.21
N LEU A 236 12.03 3.98 -16.90
CA LEU A 236 11.43 4.91 -15.94
C LEU A 236 11.77 6.37 -16.29
N LYS A 237 13.05 6.68 -16.54
CA LYS A 237 13.47 8.03 -16.94
C LYS A 237 12.87 8.47 -18.28
N LYS A 238 12.73 7.54 -19.24
CA LYS A 238 12.04 7.82 -20.50
C LYS A 238 10.57 8.14 -20.28
N SER A 239 9.87 7.37 -19.45
CA SER A 239 8.45 7.59 -19.11
C SER A 239 8.25 8.95 -18.45
N MET A 240 9.09 9.29 -17.46
CA MET A 240 9.10 10.61 -16.82
C MET A 240 9.27 11.73 -17.84
N LYS A 241 10.28 11.60 -18.72
CA LYS A 241 10.56 12.62 -19.73
C LYS A 241 9.43 12.77 -20.75
N TRP A 242 8.88 11.64 -21.19
CA TRP A 242 7.83 11.60 -22.20
C TRP A 242 6.54 12.24 -21.68
N ASP A 243 6.17 11.97 -20.43
CA ASP A 243 4.95 12.53 -19.83
C ASP A 243 5.05 14.06 -19.66
N GLU A 244 6.25 14.57 -19.34
CA GLU A 244 6.53 16.01 -19.35
C GLU A 244 6.41 16.65 -20.74
N GLU A 245 6.91 15.97 -21.77
CA GLU A 245 6.94 16.47 -23.15
C GLU A 245 5.58 16.40 -23.84
N VAL A 246 4.83 15.33 -23.59
CA VAL A 246 3.58 15.03 -24.30
C VAL A 246 2.36 15.54 -23.54
N PHE A 247 2.28 15.30 -22.23
CA PHE A 247 1.13 15.69 -21.41
C PHE A 247 1.41 16.87 -20.49
N GLY A 248 2.67 17.28 -20.34
CA GLY A 248 3.04 18.40 -19.48
C GLY A 248 2.96 18.06 -18.00
N LEU A 249 3.12 16.78 -17.65
CA LEU A 249 2.95 16.24 -16.31
C LEU A 249 4.31 15.92 -15.68
N GLU A 250 4.58 16.52 -14.51
CA GLU A 250 5.80 16.25 -13.74
C GLU A 250 5.50 15.30 -12.58
N TYR A 251 6.52 14.56 -12.14
CA TYR A 251 6.41 13.75 -10.93
C TYR A 251 6.27 14.61 -9.68
N ASP A 252 5.47 14.17 -8.71
CA ASP A 252 4.97 15.00 -7.61
C ASP A 252 5.48 14.62 -6.22
N LEU A 253 6.33 13.60 -6.11
CA LEU A 253 7.10 13.23 -4.90
C LEU A 253 8.60 13.48 -5.07
N ASP A 254 9.37 13.29 -3.98
CA ASP A 254 10.83 13.46 -3.98
C ASP A 254 11.56 12.15 -4.36
N ARG A 255 10.86 11.02 -4.24
CA ARG A 255 11.39 9.68 -4.52
C ARG A 255 10.40 8.85 -5.32
N SER A 256 10.90 8.10 -6.29
CA SER A 256 10.15 7.07 -7.01
C SER A 256 10.83 5.72 -6.80
N MET A 257 10.12 4.78 -6.19
CA MET A 257 10.63 3.46 -5.84
C MET A 257 9.88 2.38 -6.61
N ILE A 258 10.63 1.42 -7.14
CA ILE A 258 10.11 0.20 -7.75
C ILE A 258 10.67 -0.98 -6.97
N VAL A 259 9.84 -1.96 -6.63
CA VAL A 259 10.29 -3.24 -6.05
C VAL A 259 9.91 -4.36 -7.00
N ALA A 260 10.89 -5.15 -7.42
CA ALA A 260 10.65 -6.37 -8.19
C ALA A 260 10.52 -7.58 -7.25
N VAL A 261 9.39 -8.28 -7.31
CA VAL A 261 9.13 -9.52 -6.58
C VAL A 261 8.72 -10.64 -7.53
N ASP A 262 9.03 -11.89 -7.20
CA ASP A 262 8.78 -13.04 -8.09
C ASP A 262 7.32 -13.51 -8.03
N ASP A 263 6.73 -13.55 -6.83
CA ASP A 263 5.35 -13.98 -6.62
C ASP A 263 4.41 -12.76 -6.59
N PHE A 264 3.98 -12.32 -7.76
CA PHE A 264 2.98 -11.25 -7.91
C PHE A 264 1.87 -11.71 -8.84
N ASN A 265 0.63 -11.72 -8.34
CA ASN A 265 -0.55 -12.16 -9.12
C ASN A 265 -0.81 -11.29 -10.36
N MET A 266 -0.48 -10.00 -10.27
CA MET A 266 -0.65 -9.02 -11.34
C MET A 266 0.68 -8.77 -12.06
N GLY A 267 0.67 -7.96 -13.12
CA GLY A 267 1.90 -7.59 -13.82
C GLY A 267 2.75 -6.61 -13.01
N ALA A 268 2.14 -5.51 -12.60
CA ALA A 268 2.68 -4.51 -11.71
C ALA A 268 1.52 -3.75 -11.06
N MET A 269 1.84 -2.82 -10.16
CA MET A 269 0.86 -2.05 -9.41
C MET A 269 1.34 -0.61 -9.18
N GLU A 270 0.45 0.35 -9.36
CA GLU A 270 0.73 1.79 -9.39
C GLU A 270 0.86 2.46 -8.01
N ASN A 271 1.13 1.71 -6.93
CA ASN A 271 1.08 2.24 -5.57
C ASN A 271 1.91 3.53 -5.44
N LYS A 272 1.31 4.60 -4.90
CA LYS A 272 1.86 5.96 -4.95
C LYS A 272 3.28 6.04 -4.39
N GLY A 273 4.26 6.26 -5.26
CA GLY A 273 5.68 6.37 -4.89
C GLY A 273 6.43 5.06 -4.60
N LEU A 274 5.75 3.92 -4.58
CA LEU A 274 6.33 2.61 -4.29
C LEU A 274 5.67 1.53 -5.16
N ASN A 275 5.95 1.53 -6.45
CA ASN A 275 5.37 0.54 -7.34
C ASN A 275 5.92 -0.87 -7.05
N ILE A 276 5.06 -1.88 -7.08
CA ILE A 276 5.45 -3.28 -6.91
C ILE A 276 5.23 -3.99 -8.24
N PHE A 277 6.27 -4.64 -8.75
CA PHE A 277 6.28 -5.28 -10.05
C PHE A 277 6.54 -6.78 -9.91
N ASN A 278 5.92 -7.57 -10.77
CA ASN A 278 6.42 -8.90 -11.07
C ASN A 278 7.82 -8.77 -11.71
N SER A 279 8.78 -9.55 -11.24
CA SER A 279 10.19 -9.49 -11.68
C SER A 279 10.37 -9.64 -13.19
N LYS A 280 9.46 -10.36 -13.87
CA LYS A 280 9.41 -10.47 -15.34
C LYS A 280 9.35 -9.11 -16.06
N TYR A 281 8.77 -8.09 -15.43
CA TYR A 281 8.60 -6.75 -16.01
C TYR A 281 9.66 -5.74 -15.52
N VAL A 282 10.73 -6.22 -14.87
CA VAL A 282 11.84 -5.37 -14.39
C VAL A 282 13.20 -5.92 -14.81
N LEU A 283 13.42 -7.23 -14.62
CA LEU A 283 14.75 -7.84 -14.76
C LEU A 283 15.04 -8.19 -16.22
N ALA A 284 16.17 -7.70 -16.75
CA ALA A 284 16.64 -8.06 -18.09
C ALA A 284 18.17 -8.07 -18.18
N SER A 285 18.71 -9.04 -18.92
CA SER A 285 20.08 -9.03 -19.41
C SER A 285 20.12 -9.48 -20.88
N PRO A 286 21.13 -9.08 -21.69
CA PRO A 286 21.25 -9.52 -23.08
C PRO A 286 21.31 -11.04 -23.26
N GLU A 287 21.77 -11.76 -22.24
CA GLU A 287 21.90 -13.22 -22.25
C GLU A 287 20.58 -13.94 -21.94
N THR A 288 19.61 -13.26 -21.31
CA THR A 288 18.41 -13.88 -20.73
C THR A 288 17.09 -13.32 -21.25
N ALA A 289 17.08 -12.08 -21.75
CA ALA A 289 15.89 -11.37 -22.18
C ALA A 289 15.85 -11.18 -23.70
N THR A 290 14.68 -11.39 -24.30
CA THR A 290 14.42 -11.15 -25.72
C THR A 290 14.06 -9.70 -26.00
N ASP A 291 14.11 -9.26 -27.27
CA ASP A 291 13.65 -7.92 -27.66
C ASP A 291 12.22 -7.62 -27.17
N GLN A 292 11.34 -8.63 -27.20
CA GLN A 292 9.97 -8.49 -26.72
C GLN A 292 9.93 -8.26 -25.20
N ASP A 293 10.82 -8.88 -24.43
CA ASP A 293 10.91 -8.66 -22.98
C ASP A 293 11.36 -7.23 -22.68
N TYR A 294 12.35 -6.70 -23.41
CA TYR A 294 12.76 -5.29 -23.30
C TYR A 294 11.61 -4.32 -23.60
N LEU A 295 10.82 -4.59 -24.65
CA LEU A 295 9.64 -3.78 -24.99
C LEU A 295 8.54 -3.88 -23.93
N ASN A 296 8.31 -5.07 -23.38
CA ASN A 296 7.33 -5.28 -22.32
C ASN A 296 7.73 -4.52 -21.04
N ILE A 297 9.00 -4.59 -20.64
CA ILE A 297 9.52 -3.83 -19.50
C ILE A 297 9.32 -2.33 -19.71
N GLU A 298 9.67 -1.82 -20.90
CA GLU A 298 9.46 -0.39 -21.20
C GLU A 298 7.98 0.00 -21.12
N GLY A 299 7.08 -0.80 -21.71
CA GLY A 299 5.65 -0.54 -21.71
C GLY A 299 5.01 -0.60 -20.32
N VAL A 300 5.34 -1.59 -19.50
CA VAL A 300 4.76 -1.74 -18.15
C VAL A 300 5.32 -0.69 -17.19
N ILE A 301 6.63 -0.40 -17.22
CA ILE A 301 7.21 0.68 -16.42
C ILE A 301 6.55 2.03 -16.76
N ALA A 302 6.29 2.29 -18.04
CA ALA A 302 5.56 3.47 -18.47
C ALA A 302 4.12 3.49 -17.97
N HIS A 303 3.39 2.36 -18.09
CA HIS A 303 2.02 2.23 -17.62
C HIS A 303 1.86 2.60 -16.14
N GLU A 304 2.66 1.99 -15.26
CA GLU A 304 2.59 2.27 -13.81
C GLU A 304 3.02 3.71 -13.48
N TYR A 305 3.99 4.26 -14.22
CA TYR A 305 4.39 5.65 -14.04
C TYR A 305 3.26 6.61 -14.41
N PHE A 306 2.55 6.39 -15.52
CA PHE A 306 1.47 7.27 -15.98
C PHE A 306 0.27 7.27 -15.03
N HIS A 307 0.01 6.15 -14.35
CA HIS A 307 -1.01 6.07 -13.29
C HIS A 307 -0.77 7.07 -12.14
N ASN A 308 0.45 7.58 -11.97
CA ASN A 308 0.73 8.66 -11.00
C ASN A 308 -0.21 9.86 -11.17
N TRP A 309 -0.63 10.14 -12.41
CA TRP A 309 -1.62 11.17 -12.73
C TRP A 309 -2.99 10.59 -13.05
N THR A 310 -3.08 9.58 -13.92
CA THR A 310 -4.35 9.00 -14.35
C THR A 310 -4.74 7.80 -13.49
N GLY A 311 -4.96 8.04 -12.20
CA GLY A 311 -5.32 7.03 -11.21
C GLY A 311 -5.08 7.55 -9.80
N ASN A 312 -3.86 8.02 -9.54
CA ASN A 312 -3.44 8.36 -8.18
C ASN A 312 -3.76 9.80 -7.75
N ARG A 313 -3.76 10.77 -8.68
CA ARG A 313 -3.94 12.20 -8.40
C ARG A 313 -5.34 12.71 -8.69
#